data_AF-A0A437CWE9-F1
#
_entry.id   AF-A0A437CWE9-F1
#
_cell.length_a   1.000
_cell.length_b   1.000
_cell.length_c   1.000
_cell.angle_alpha   90.00
_cell.angle_beta   90.00
_cell.angle_gamma   90.00
#
_symmetry.space_group_name_H-M   'P 1'
#
loop_
_entity.id
_entity.type
_entity.pdbx_description
1 polymer ?
#
loop_
_entity_poly.entity_id
_entity_poly.type
_entity_poly.pdbx_seq_one_letter_code
_entity_poly.pdbx_strand_id
1 'polypeptide(L)'
;MTGMTSPEKASSSKKKGERKCASKEEYRQLSGIMGVMNNLRKQGTLCDVSLVVQGKHFSAHRVVLAAASPFFSLMFTTRMMESMSHEVELRSAEPEIIELLIEFIYTARISVNSSNVQSLLDAANQYQIEPVKKMCVEFLKGQIDPTNCLGITALADCMD
;
A
#
# COMPACT_ATOMS: atom_id res chain seq x y z
N MET A 1 -35.46 -28.10 47.50
CA MET A 1 -35.80 -28.25 46.07
C MET A 1 -36.24 -26.90 45.56
N THR A 2 -35.60 -26.44 44.47
CA THR A 2 -36.04 -25.42 43.48
C THR A 2 -36.39 -24.03 44.02
N GLY A 3 -35.81 -22.93 43.55
CA GLY A 3 -34.98 -22.70 42.37
C GLY A 3 -34.68 -21.20 42.28
N MET A 4 -33.53 -20.90 41.68
CA MET A 4 -33.09 -19.55 41.33
C MET A 4 -34.02 -18.95 40.27
N THR A 5 -34.41 -17.68 40.41
CA THR A 5 -34.65 -16.82 39.25
C THR A 5 -34.07 -15.43 39.51
N SER A 6 -33.19 -15.04 38.60
CA SER A 6 -32.47 -13.77 38.51
C SER A 6 -33.38 -12.61 38.05
N PRO A 7 -32.97 -11.35 38.24
CA PRO A 7 -33.83 -10.18 38.05
C PRO A 7 -33.98 -9.76 36.58
N GLU A 8 -35.20 -9.32 36.23
CA GLU A 8 -35.48 -8.55 35.01
C GLU A 8 -34.78 -7.19 35.05
N LYS A 9 -33.94 -6.90 34.05
CA LYS A 9 -33.56 -5.53 33.68
C LYS A 9 -34.17 -5.22 32.33
N ALA A 10 -35.17 -4.32 32.33
CA ALA A 10 -35.69 -3.70 31.13
C ALA A 10 -35.27 -2.22 31.06
N SER A 11 -34.84 -1.86 29.86
CA SER A 11 -34.71 -0.52 29.27
C SER A 11 -33.51 0.34 29.69
N SER A 12 -32.56 0.48 28.76
CA SER A 12 -32.06 1.81 28.43
C SER A 12 -32.06 1.98 26.91
N SER A 13 -32.64 3.10 26.51
CA SER A 13 -33.04 3.42 25.15
C SER A 13 -31.87 3.92 24.31
N LYS A 14 -31.92 3.53 23.03
CA LYS A 14 -31.19 3.99 21.85
C LYS A 14 -30.50 5.38 21.96
N LYS A 15 -29.17 5.40 21.77
CA LYS A 15 -28.43 6.49 21.10
C LYS A 15 -27.52 5.92 20.03
N LYS A 16 -28.00 5.85 18.78
CA LYS A 16 -27.22 5.46 17.60
C LYS A 16 -27.61 6.37 16.45
N GLY A 17 -27.02 7.58 16.38
CA GLY A 17 -27.46 8.58 15.41
C GLY A 17 -26.47 9.66 14.96
N GLU A 18 -25.37 9.94 15.66
CA GLU A 18 -24.68 11.25 15.46
C GLU A 18 -23.19 11.20 15.04
N ARG A 19 -22.60 10.04 14.69
CA ARG A 19 -21.13 9.95 14.43
C ARG A 19 -20.70 9.61 12.99
N LYS A 20 -21.59 9.60 11.98
CA LYS A 20 -21.26 9.06 10.64
C LYS A 20 -20.97 10.08 9.52
N CYS A 21 -21.09 11.39 9.74
CA CYS A 21 -20.93 12.38 8.67
C CYS A 21 -19.49 12.91 8.50
N ALA A 22 -18.75 13.10 9.60
CA ALA A 22 -17.42 13.72 9.58
C ALA A 22 -16.41 12.97 8.67
N SER A 23 -16.44 11.63 8.69
CA SER A 23 -15.43 10.85 7.97
C SER A 23 -15.48 10.99 6.45
N LYS A 24 -16.66 11.10 5.84
CA LYS A 24 -16.78 11.09 4.37
C LYS A 24 -16.26 12.36 3.72
N GLU A 25 -16.44 13.51 4.37
CA GLU A 25 -15.94 14.79 3.89
C GLU A 25 -14.43 14.90 4.08
N GLU A 26 -13.91 14.45 5.23
CA GLU A 26 -12.47 14.33 5.50
C GLU A 26 -11.75 13.48 4.44
N TYR A 27 -12.29 12.29 4.11
CA TYR A 27 -11.73 11.44 3.05
C TYR A 27 -11.71 12.14 1.68
N ARG A 28 -12.75 12.92 1.35
CA ARG A 28 -12.82 13.67 0.09
C ARG A 28 -11.77 14.77 0.06
N GLN A 29 -11.58 15.50 1.16
CA GLN A 29 -10.57 16.54 1.26
C GLN A 29 -9.15 15.96 1.13
N LEU A 30 -8.85 14.87 1.85
CA LEU A 30 -7.56 14.17 1.75
C LEU A 30 -7.30 13.64 0.33
N SER A 31 -8.31 13.03 -0.30
CA SER A 31 -8.22 12.58 -1.69
C SER A 31 -7.99 13.73 -2.66
N GLY A 32 -8.62 14.89 -2.44
CA GLY A 32 -8.39 16.10 -3.21
C GLY A 32 -6.94 16.59 -3.10
N ILE A 33 -6.39 16.64 -1.88
CA ILE A 33 -4.99 17.03 -1.63
C ILE A 33 -4.03 16.06 -2.32
N MET A 34 -4.24 14.75 -2.19
CA MET A 34 -3.42 13.74 -2.87
C MET A 34 -3.53 13.85 -4.39
N GLY A 35 -4.71 14.18 -4.92
CA GLY A 35 -4.91 14.48 -6.33
C GLY A 35 -4.06 15.65 -6.81
N VAL A 36 -4.00 16.74 -6.03
CA VAL A 36 -3.13 17.90 -6.32
C VAL A 36 -1.66 17.50 -6.26
N MET A 37 -1.22 16.74 -5.25
CA MET A 37 0.15 16.24 -5.16
C MET A 37 0.54 15.37 -6.35
N ASN A 38 -0.38 14.54 -6.85
CA ASN A 38 -0.14 13.74 -8.06
C ASN A 38 0.03 14.61 -9.30
N ASN A 39 -0.75 15.69 -9.44
CA ASN A 39 -0.60 16.63 -10.54
C ASN A 39 0.75 17.37 -10.48
N LEU A 40 1.16 17.83 -9.30
CA LEU A 40 2.48 18.44 -9.09
C LEU A 40 3.61 17.48 -9.49
N ARG A 41 3.50 16.21 -9.08
CA ARG A 41 4.46 15.16 -9.47
C ARG A 41 4.54 15.00 -10.98
N LYS A 42 3.39 14.87 -11.67
CA LYS A 42 3.34 14.70 -13.13
C LYS A 42 3.91 15.90 -13.89
N GLN A 43 3.94 17.07 -13.27
CA GLN A 43 4.56 18.28 -13.81
C GLN A 43 6.05 18.43 -13.42
N GLY A 44 6.59 17.55 -12.56
CA GLY A 44 7.94 17.68 -12.00
C GLY A 44 8.08 18.82 -10.97
N THR A 45 6.97 19.39 -10.53
CA THR A 45 6.96 20.55 -9.62
C THR A 45 7.17 20.09 -8.18
N LEU A 46 8.12 20.72 -7.47
CA LEU A 46 8.48 20.39 -6.07
C LEU A 46 8.98 18.95 -5.85
N CYS A 47 9.30 18.22 -6.92
CA CYS A 47 9.94 16.92 -6.80
C CYS A 47 11.40 17.08 -6.36
N ASP A 48 11.75 16.41 -5.28
CA ASP A 48 13.04 16.45 -4.58
C ASP A 48 13.78 15.10 -4.66
N VAL A 49 13.25 14.15 -5.43
CA VAL A 49 13.88 12.89 -5.77
C VAL A 49 13.45 12.38 -7.14
N SER A 50 14.38 11.72 -7.84
CA SER A 50 14.13 10.91 -9.02
C SER A 50 14.56 9.47 -8.75
N LEU A 51 13.61 8.53 -8.80
CA LEU A 51 13.93 7.10 -8.75
C LEU A 51 14.38 6.65 -10.14
N VAL A 52 15.52 5.97 -10.22
CA VAL A 52 16.10 5.48 -11.47
C VAL A 52 16.01 3.96 -11.50
N VAL A 53 15.32 3.42 -12.50
CA VAL A 53 15.12 1.97 -12.66
C VAL A 53 15.47 1.62 -14.11
N GLN A 54 16.54 0.83 -14.31
CA GLN A 54 16.98 0.43 -15.65
C GLN A 54 17.09 1.61 -16.64
N GLY A 55 17.56 2.77 -16.16
CA GLY A 55 17.69 4.01 -16.94
C GLY A 55 16.40 4.81 -17.15
N LYS A 56 15.24 4.35 -16.69
CA LYS A 56 14.01 5.16 -16.63
C LYS A 56 13.99 5.98 -15.34
N HIS A 57 13.58 7.25 -15.46
CA HIS A 57 13.51 8.20 -14.34
C HIS A 57 12.07 8.44 -13.92
N PHE A 58 11.82 8.40 -12.60
CA PHE A 58 10.52 8.66 -12.00
C PHE A 58 10.65 9.76 -10.95
N SER A 59 10.23 10.98 -11.31
CA SER A 59 10.17 12.11 -10.37
C SER A 59 9.09 11.88 -9.32
N ALA A 60 9.42 12.16 -8.06
CA ALA A 60 8.53 12.01 -6.93
C ALA A 60 8.89 12.98 -5.80
N HIS A 61 8.04 12.98 -4.76
CA HIS A 61 8.28 13.74 -3.53
C HIS A 61 8.71 12.78 -2.43
N ARG A 62 9.88 12.99 -1.84
CA ARG A 62 10.46 12.17 -0.76
C ARG A 62 9.49 11.98 0.39
N VAL A 63 8.82 13.06 0.81
CA VAL A 63 7.87 13.02 1.92
C VAL A 63 6.67 12.11 1.63
N VAL A 64 6.18 12.08 0.40
CA VAL A 64 5.03 11.24 0.02
C VAL A 64 5.44 9.78 -0.05
N LEU A 65 6.60 9.49 -0.64
CA LEU A 65 7.17 8.14 -0.67
C LEU A 65 7.45 7.62 0.76
N ALA A 66 8.07 8.43 1.61
CA ALA A 66 8.36 8.09 3.00
C ALA A 66 7.10 7.85 3.83
N ALA A 67 6.03 8.61 3.60
CA ALA A 67 4.76 8.42 4.30
C ALA A 67 4.07 7.10 3.93
N ALA A 68 4.25 6.63 2.69
CA ALA A 68 3.64 5.41 2.20
C ALA A 68 4.48 4.13 2.41
N SER A 69 5.79 4.28 2.66
CA SER A 69 6.73 3.17 2.73
C SER A 69 7.78 3.38 3.84
N PRO A 70 7.86 2.47 4.82
CA PRO A 70 8.93 2.48 5.81
C PRO A 70 10.33 2.35 5.18
N PHE A 71 10.46 1.59 4.08
CA PHE A 71 11.71 1.49 3.33
C PHE A 71 12.18 2.86 2.84
N PHE A 72 11.31 3.61 2.15
CA PHE A 72 11.66 4.94 1.66
C PHE A 72 11.85 5.94 2.81
N SER A 73 11.08 5.80 3.90
CA SER A 73 11.28 6.61 5.10
C SER A 73 12.68 6.44 5.67
N LEU A 74 13.15 5.20 5.85
CA LEU A 74 14.51 4.92 6.31
C LEU A 74 15.55 5.42 5.31
N MET A 75 15.35 5.16 4.02
CA MET A 75 16.27 5.57 2.96
C MET A 75 16.48 7.10 2.92
N PHE A 76 15.43 7.89 3.13
CA PHE A 76 15.50 9.35 3.08
C PHE A 76 15.86 10.02 4.40
N THR A 77 15.72 9.33 5.55
CA THR A 77 15.99 9.90 6.88
C THR A 77 17.32 9.45 7.49
N THR A 78 17.91 8.36 6.99
CA THR A 78 19.25 7.92 7.39
C THR A 78 20.31 8.88 6.84
N ARG A 79 21.43 9.10 7.55
CA ARG A 79 22.53 9.96 7.09
C ARG A 79 23.50 9.23 6.16
N MET A 80 22.98 8.54 5.15
CA MET A 80 23.76 7.85 4.12
C MET A 80 23.85 8.69 2.84
N MET A 81 24.81 8.40 1.96
CA MET A 81 24.99 9.18 0.72
C MET A 81 23.74 9.16 -0.17
N GLU A 82 23.05 8.04 -0.21
CA GLU A 82 21.81 7.81 -0.94
C GLU A 82 20.69 8.73 -0.45
N SER A 83 20.65 9.05 0.85
CA SER A 83 19.65 9.98 1.39
C SER A 83 19.90 11.42 0.96
N MET A 84 21.13 11.78 0.61
CA MET A 84 21.49 13.12 0.14
C MET A 84 21.42 13.26 -1.38
N SER A 85 21.36 12.14 -2.12
CA SER A 85 21.30 12.15 -3.57
C SER A 85 19.91 12.54 -4.09
N HIS A 86 19.87 13.40 -5.11
CA HIS A 86 18.63 13.68 -5.84
C HIS A 86 18.16 12.48 -6.67
N GLU A 87 19.09 11.63 -7.10
CA GLU A 87 18.78 10.42 -7.86
C GLU A 87 19.05 9.16 -7.04
N VAL A 88 18.08 8.25 -7.01
CA VAL A 88 18.17 6.99 -6.28
C VAL A 88 17.97 5.84 -7.24
N GLU A 89 19.01 5.02 -7.41
CA GLU A 89 18.96 3.85 -8.29
C GLU A 89 18.34 2.64 -7.58
N LEU A 90 17.30 2.06 -8.17
CA LEU A 90 16.64 0.83 -7.71
C LEU A 90 17.05 -0.34 -8.62
N ARG A 91 18.17 -0.99 -8.27
CA ARG A 91 18.86 -1.95 -9.15
C ARG A 91 18.09 -3.24 -9.45
N SER A 92 17.26 -3.69 -8.51
CA SER A 92 16.55 -4.98 -8.62
C SER A 92 15.06 -4.81 -8.93
N ALA A 93 14.68 -3.70 -9.55
CA ALA A 93 13.28 -3.37 -9.79
C ALA A 93 12.94 -3.41 -11.29
N GLU A 94 11.67 -3.71 -11.57
CA GLU A 94 11.07 -3.58 -12.90
C GLU A 94 10.45 -2.19 -13.04
N PRO A 95 10.78 -1.41 -14.09
CA PRO A 95 10.27 -0.04 -14.22
C PRO A 95 8.75 0.05 -14.23
N GLU A 96 8.08 -0.89 -14.89
CA GLU A 96 6.61 -0.97 -15.00
C GLU A 96 5.97 -1.20 -13.63
N ILE A 97 6.61 -1.99 -12.77
CA ILE A 97 6.14 -2.28 -11.42
C ILE A 97 6.35 -1.08 -10.50
N ILE A 98 7.50 -0.40 -10.61
CA ILE A 98 7.76 0.83 -9.86
C ILE A 98 6.77 1.93 -10.27
N GLU A 99 6.45 2.07 -11.54
CA GLU A 99 5.45 3.02 -12.02
C GLU A 99 4.07 2.75 -11.38
N LEU A 100 3.64 1.48 -11.34
CA LEU A 100 2.39 1.08 -10.68
C LEU A 100 2.40 1.37 -9.18
N LEU A 101 3.52 1.12 -8.49
CA LEU A 101 3.65 1.42 -7.06
C LEU A 101 3.63 2.92 -6.79
N ILE A 102 4.29 3.73 -7.61
CA ILE A 102 4.25 5.20 -7.48
C ILE A 102 2.83 5.70 -7.74
N GLU A 103 2.16 5.26 -8.81
CA GLU A 103 0.77 5.67 -9.06
C GLU A 103 -0.14 5.25 -7.90
N PHE A 104 0.06 4.06 -7.32
CA PHE A 104 -0.65 3.63 -6.12
C PHE A 104 -0.40 4.56 -4.93
N ILE A 105 0.84 4.94 -4.64
CA ILE A 105 1.18 5.84 -3.53
C ILE A 105 0.41 7.17 -3.66
N TYR A 106 0.26 7.70 -4.87
CA TYR A 106 -0.41 8.98 -5.10
C TYR A 106 -1.94 8.88 -5.24
N THR A 107 -2.48 7.72 -5.63
CA THR A 107 -3.91 7.58 -5.97
C THR A 107 -4.68 6.59 -5.11
N ALA A 108 -3.98 5.79 -4.31
CA ALA A 108 -4.49 4.62 -3.59
C ALA A 108 -5.18 3.58 -4.50
N ARG A 109 -4.85 3.55 -5.80
CA ARG A 109 -5.43 2.64 -6.79
C ARG A 109 -4.33 1.86 -7.50
N ILE A 110 -4.54 0.57 -7.66
CA ILE A 110 -3.65 -0.32 -8.41
C ILE A 110 -4.47 -1.47 -8.99
N SER A 111 -4.06 -1.97 -10.16
CA SER A 111 -4.69 -3.14 -10.79
C SER A 111 -3.76 -4.34 -10.65
N VAL A 112 -4.22 -5.35 -9.92
CA VAL A 112 -3.53 -6.64 -9.74
C VAL A 112 -4.17 -7.67 -10.65
N ASN A 113 -3.36 -8.41 -11.39
CA ASN A 113 -3.77 -9.46 -12.31
C ASN A 113 -2.71 -10.57 -12.40
N SER A 114 -3.01 -11.68 -13.09
CA SER A 114 -2.12 -12.84 -13.15
C SER A 114 -0.76 -12.58 -13.81
N SER A 115 -0.64 -11.54 -14.62
CA SER A 115 0.64 -11.20 -15.29
C SER A 115 1.57 -10.35 -14.42
N ASN A 116 1.04 -9.57 -13.48
CA ASN A 116 1.83 -8.64 -12.68
C ASN A 116 1.88 -8.98 -11.18
N VAL A 117 1.03 -9.88 -10.68
CA VAL A 117 0.87 -10.13 -9.25
C VAL A 117 2.16 -10.58 -8.57
N GLN A 118 2.98 -11.39 -9.25
CA GLN A 118 4.20 -11.91 -8.64
C GLN A 118 5.26 -10.83 -8.47
N SER A 119 5.58 -10.11 -9.55
CA SER A 119 6.49 -8.97 -9.49
C SER A 119 5.99 -7.85 -8.58
N LEU A 120 4.67 -7.59 -8.54
CA LEU A 120 4.07 -6.63 -7.60
C LEU A 120 4.22 -7.08 -6.14
N LEU A 121 4.05 -8.37 -5.86
CA LEU A 121 4.19 -8.91 -4.51
C LEU A 121 5.64 -8.79 -4.03
N ASP A 122 6.60 -9.17 -4.88
CA ASP A 122 8.03 -9.10 -4.58
C ASP A 122 8.46 -7.65 -4.32
N ALA A 123 8.08 -6.73 -5.22
CA ALA A 123 8.38 -5.31 -5.06
C ALA A 123 7.66 -4.69 -3.85
N ALA A 124 6.39 -5.02 -3.59
CA ALA A 124 5.66 -4.51 -2.43
C ALA A 124 6.28 -5.00 -1.12
N ASN A 125 6.82 -6.22 -1.09
CA ASN A 125 7.55 -6.73 0.06
C ASN A 125 8.90 -6.02 0.23
N GLN A 126 9.66 -5.86 -0.86
CA GLN A 126 10.96 -5.17 -0.86
C GLN A 126 10.85 -3.71 -0.41
N TYR A 127 9.88 -2.97 -0.96
CA TYR A 127 9.63 -1.56 -0.65
C TYR A 127 8.66 -1.35 0.52
N GLN A 128 8.25 -2.42 1.20
CA GLN A 128 7.40 -2.39 2.39
C GLN A 128 6.08 -1.60 2.20
N ILE A 129 5.42 -1.79 1.05
CA ILE A 129 4.12 -1.17 0.74
C ILE A 129 3.01 -2.17 1.10
N GLU A 130 2.70 -2.23 2.39
CA GLU A 130 1.82 -3.25 2.99
C GLU A 130 0.42 -3.38 2.35
N PRO A 131 -0.28 -2.28 1.98
CA PRO A 131 -1.58 -2.41 1.33
C PRO A 131 -1.50 -3.15 -0.02
N VAL A 132 -0.45 -2.92 -0.81
CA VAL A 132 -0.25 -3.59 -2.10
C VAL A 132 0.09 -5.06 -1.90
N LYS A 133 0.98 -5.36 -0.95
CA LYS A 133 1.30 -6.74 -0.56
C LYS A 133 0.04 -7.52 -0.19
N LYS A 134 -0.82 -6.95 0.66
CA LYS A 134 -2.10 -7.58 1.03
C LYS A 134 -3.01 -7.83 -0.17
N MET A 135 -3.16 -6.85 -1.06
CA MET A 135 -3.96 -7.04 -2.29
C MET A 135 -3.42 -8.16 -3.19
N CYS A 136 -2.09 -8.28 -3.31
CA CYS A 136 -1.47 -9.36 -4.10
C CYS A 136 -1.67 -10.74 -3.46
N VAL A 137 -1.50 -10.84 -2.13
CA VAL A 137 -1.75 -12.08 -1.38
C VAL A 137 -3.21 -12.52 -1.50
N GLU A 138 -4.17 -11.60 -1.35
CA GLU A 138 -5.59 -11.92 -1.49
C GLU A 138 -5.96 -12.31 -2.92
N PHE A 139 -5.36 -11.67 -3.93
CA PHE A 139 -5.51 -12.08 -5.32
C PHE A 139 -5.03 -13.52 -5.54
N LEU A 140 -3.82 -13.86 -5.06
CA LEU A 140 -3.26 -15.19 -5.20
C LEU A 140 -4.09 -16.25 -4.49
N LYS A 141 -4.57 -15.98 -3.26
CA LYS A 141 -5.47 -16.88 -2.52
C LYS A 141 -6.76 -17.16 -3.30
N GLY A 142 -7.32 -16.14 -3.96
CA GLY A 142 -8.51 -16.29 -4.80
C GLY A 142 -8.31 -17.12 -6.08
N GLN A 143 -7.06 -17.33 -6.51
CA GLN A 143 -6.69 -18.20 -7.65
C GLN A 143 -6.36 -19.65 -7.22
N ILE A 144 -6.40 -19.94 -5.91
CA ILE A 144 -6.20 -21.30 -5.39
C ILE A 144 -7.53 -22.06 -5.47
N ASP A 145 -7.73 -22.76 -6.59
CA ASP A 145 -8.76 -23.80 -6.72
C ASP A 145 -8.24 -25.15 -6.17
N PRO A 146 -9.07 -26.02 -5.57
CA PRO A 146 -8.66 -27.36 -5.14
C PRO A 146 -8.05 -28.25 -6.24
N THR A 147 -8.20 -27.90 -7.52
CA THR A 147 -7.51 -28.53 -8.66
C THR A 147 -6.10 -27.97 -8.96
N ASN A 148 -5.71 -26.86 -8.31
CA ASN A 148 -4.40 -26.20 -8.43
C ASN A 148 -3.46 -26.46 -7.22
N CYS A 149 -3.86 -27.35 -6.30
CA CYS A 149 -3.15 -27.59 -5.05
C CYS A 149 -1.80 -28.32 -5.16
N LEU A 150 -1.42 -28.81 -6.35
CA LEU A 150 -0.15 -29.54 -6.52
C LEU A 150 1.04 -28.61 -6.84
N GLY A 151 0.81 -27.38 -7.30
CA GLY A 151 1.88 -26.42 -7.62
C GLY A 151 2.28 -25.49 -6.46
N ILE A 152 1.37 -25.24 -5.52
CA ILE A 152 1.53 -24.22 -4.46
C ILE A 152 2.30 -24.77 -3.25
N THR A 153 2.33 -26.09 -3.04
CA THR A 153 3.14 -26.71 -1.99
C THR A 153 4.63 -26.46 -2.20
N ALA A 154 5.10 -26.39 -3.44
CA ALA A 154 6.49 -26.10 -3.76
C ALA A 154 6.92 -24.65 -3.44
N LEU A 155 5.97 -23.70 -3.36
CA LEU A 155 6.26 -22.31 -2.96
C LEU A 155 6.19 -22.13 -1.44
N ALA A 156 5.38 -22.93 -0.74
CA ALA A 156 5.32 -22.92 0.72
C ALA A 156 6.59 -23.53 1.35
N ASP A 157 7.16 -24.58 0.75
CA ASP A 157 8.34 -25.28 1.29
C ASP A 157 9.66 -24.49 1.11
N CYS A 158 9.65 -23.33 0.44
CA CYS A 158 10.85 -22.50 0.24
C CYS A 158 10.87 -21.23 1.11
N MET A 159 9.89 -21.07 2.01
CA MET A 159 9.76 -19.89 2.89
C MET A 159 9.83 -20.22 4.40
N ASP A 160 10.40 -21.37 4.76
CA ASP A 160 10.87 -21.68 6.13
C ASP A 160 12.40 -21.53 6.24
#